data_AF-A0A1V4AUR9-F1
#
_entry.id   AF-A0A1V4AUR9-F1
#
_cell.length_a   1.000
_cell.length_b   1.000
_cell.length_c   1.000
_cell.angle_alpha   90.00
_cell.angle_beta   90.00
_cell.angle_gamma   90.00
#
_symmetry.space_group_name_H-M   'P 1'
#
loop_
_entity.id
_entity.type
_entity.pdbx_description
1 polymer ?
#
loop_
_entity_poly.entity_id
_entity_poly.type
_entity_poly.pdbx_seq_one_letter_code
_entity_poly.pdbx_strand_id
1 'polypeptide(L)' 'MAKKRFAICIDNTDYEASLIIRKIHEIISDERAEKDDFFRVIDESGEDYLYHHSHFILIELPIEVEQALTSV' A
#
# COMPACT_ATOMS: atom_id res chain seq x y z
N MET A 1 -0.10 18.89 3.24
CA MET A 1 -0.66 17.66 2.66
C MET A 1 0.36 16.57 2.88
N ALA A 2 -0.03 15.42 3.43
CA ALA A 2 0.89 14.30 3.57
C ALA A 2 1.21 13.74 2.18
N LYS A 3 2.49 13.45 1.90
CA LYS A 3 2.88 12.77 0.66
C LYS A 3 2.32 11.36 0.70
N LYS A 4 1.44 11.02 -0.25
CA LYS A 4 0.95 9.65 -0.39
C LYS A 4 2.09 8.76 -0.88
N ARG A 5 2.15 7.55 -0.36
CA ARG A 5 3.11 6.53 -0.80
C ARG A 5 2.33 5.40 -1.43
N PHE A 6 2.94 4.77 -2.43
CA PHE A 6 2.34 3.68 -3.16
C PHE A 6 3.28 2.48 -3.17
N ALA A 7 2.71 1.29 -3.16
CA ALA A 7 3.47 0.06 -3.25
C ALA A 7 2.78 -0.96 -4.16
N ILE A 8 3.57 -1.80 -4.82
CA ILE A 8 3.07 -2.95 -5.56
C ILE A 8 3.10 -4.17 -4.65
N CYS A 9 1.97 -4.87 -4.54
CA CYS A 9 1.92 -6.18 -3.90
C CYS A 9 2.66 -7.21 -4.77
N ILE A 10 3.68 -7.86 -4.22
CA ILE A 10 4.47 -8.90 -4.89
C ILE A 10 4.18 -10.30 -4.35
N ASP A 11 3.62 -10.39 -3.15
CA ASP A 11 3.27 -11.63 -2.46
C ASP A 11 2.01 -11.38 -1.63
N ASN A 12 1.01 -12.25 -1.73
CA ASN A 12 -0.21 -12.20 -0.95
C ASN A 12 -0.44 -13.48 -0.13
N THR A 13 0.60 -14.28 0.11
CA THR A 13 0.52 -15.46 0.97
C THR A 13 -0.15 -15.11 2.30
N ASP A 14 -1.14 -15.92 2.70
CA ASP A 14 -1.99 -15.74 3.89
C ASP A 14 -3.00 -14.58 3.82
N TYR A 15 -3.02 -13.80 2.73
CA TYR A 15 -3.87 -12.61 2.54
C TYR A 15 -4.54 -12.57 1.16
N GLU A 16 -4.85 -13.73 0.57
CA GLU A 16 -5.35 -13.84 -0.82
C GLU A 16 -6.71 -13.17 -1.04
N ALA A 17 -7.49 -12.99 0.02
CA ALA A 17 -8.78 -12.30 -0.02
C ALA A 17 -8.66 -10.77 0.03
N SER A 18 -7.56 -10.24 0.58
CA SER A 18 -7.37 -8.80 0.84
C SER A 18 -6.36 -8.15 -0.09
N LEU A 19 -5.36 -8.90 -0.56
CA LEU A 19 -4.27 -8.39 -1.39
C LEU A 19 -4.28 -9.00 -2.79
N ILE A 20 -4.14 -8.13 -3.80
CA ILE A 20 -4.06 -8.52 -5.20
C ILE A 20 -2.62 -8.37 -5.70
N ILE A 21 -1.99 -9.49 -6.06
CA ILE A 21 -0.64 -9.51 -6.64
C ILE A 21 -0.58 -8.60 -7.88
N ARG A 22 0.50 -7.82 -7.98
CA ARG A 22 0.81 -6.81 -9.03
C ARG A 22 -0.11 -5.60 -9.05
N LYS A 23 -1.01 -5.46 -8.07
CA LYS A 23 -1.80 -4.24 -7.90
C LYS A 23 -1.02 -3.19 -7.10
N ILE A 24 -1.29 -1.92 -7.40
CA ILE A 24 -0.81 -0.77 -6.64
C ILE A 24 -1.76 -0.52 -5.47
N HIS A 25 -1.20 -0.43 -4.28
CA HIS A 25 -1.91 -0.07 -3.05
C HIS A 25 -1.39 1.26 -2.47
N GLU A 26 -2.26 2.01 -1.81
CA GLU A 26 -1.89 3.22 -1.06
C GLU A 26 -1.34 2.84 0.32
N ILE A 27 -0.22 3.45 0.69
CA ILE A 27 0.45 3.29 1.99
C ILE A 27 0.23 4.55 2.83
N ILE A 28 -0.37 4.36 4.00
CA ILE A 28 -0.53 5.37 5.02
C ILE A 28 0.75 5.41 5.86
N SER A 29 1.24 6.63 6.13
CA SER A 29 2.42 6.79 6.97
C SER A 29 2.10 6.49 8.43
N ASP A 30 2.76 5.47 8.97
CA ASP A 30 2.62 5.04 10.36
C ASP A 30 4.00 4.67 10.91
N GLU A 31 4.64 5.61 11.61
CA GLU A 31 5.99 5.43 12.16
C GLU A 31 6.09 4.29 13.17
N ARG A 32 4.97 3.89 13.78
CA ARG A 32 4.96 2.76 14.71
C ARG A 32 4.96 1.45 13.95
N ALA A 33 4.08 1.31 12.96
CA ALA A 33 4.03 0.13 12.11
C ALA A 33 5.37 -0.10 11.38
N GLU A 34 5.97 0.96 10.84
CA GLU A 34 7.24 0.86 10.13
C GLU A 34 8.40 0.38 11.00
N LYS A 35 8.40 0.75 12.30
CA LYS A 35 9.41 0.24 13.26
C LYS A 35 9.28 -1.25 13.50
N ASP A 36 8.08 -1.80 13.32
CA ASP A 36 7.76 -3.21 13.51
C ASP A 36 7.77 -3.99 12.16
N ASP A 37 8.28 -3.39 11.07
CA ASP A 37 8.36 -3.95 9.71
C ASP A 37 7.00 -4.13 8.99
N PHE A 38 6.02 -3.29 9.33
CA PHE A 38 4.69 -3.26 8.74
C PHE A 38 4.38 -1.97 7.97
N PHE A 39 3.74 -2.12 6.81
CA PHE A 39 3.06 -1.03 6.14
C PHE A 39 1.58 -1.01 6.54
N ARG A 40 1.06 0.19 6.77
CA ARG A 40 -0.38 0.43 6.84
C ARG A 40 -0.89 0.64 5.41
N VAL A 41 -1.57 -0.35 4.86
CA VAL A 41 -2.00 -0.43 3.47
C VAL A 41 -3.52 -0.30 3.40
N ILE A 42 -4.02 0.45 2.41
CA ILE A 42 -5.44 0.43 2.05
C ILE A 42 -5.69 -0.75 1.10
N ASP A 43 -6.55 -1.67 1.52
CA ASP A 43 -6.86 -2.88 0.76
C ASP A 43 -8.03 -2.69 -0.23
N GLU A 44 -8.53 -3.78 -0.82
CA GLU A 44 -9.64 -3.76 -1.80
C GLU A 44 -10.99 -3.29 -1.22
N SER A 45 -11.16 -3.37 0.10
CA SER A 45 -12.35 -2.88 0.78
C SER A 45 -12.32 -1.37 1.03
N GLY A 46 -11.15 -0.74 0.89
CA GLY A 46 -10.93 0.66 1.24
C GLY A 46 -10.62 0.87 2.73
N GLU A 47 -10.44 -0.19 3.50
CA GLU A 47 -10.03 -0.15 4.90
C GLU A 47 -8.50 -0.22 5.03
N ASP A 48 -7.97 0.33 6.13
CA ASP A 48 -6.54 0.29 6.42
C ASP A 48 -6.15 -0.88 7.33
N TYR A 49 -5.20 -1.68 6.86
CA TYR A 49 -4.67 -2.84 7.58
C TYR A 49 -3.14 -2.83 7.62
N LEU A 50 -2.55 -3.55 8.57
CA LEU A 50 -1.11 -3.71 8.68
C LEU A 50 -0.66 -4.99 7.98
N TYR A 51 0.30 -4.86 7.06
CA TYR A 51 0.90 -5.98 6.36
C TYR A 51 2.42 -5.87 6.39
N HIS A 52 3.10 -7.01 6.40
CA HIS A 52 4.56 -7.03 6.47
C HIS A 52 5.17 -6.41 5.20
N HIS A 53 6.27 -5.66 5.35
CA HIS A 53 6.93 -4.99 4.23
C HIS A 53 7.33 -5.95 3.10
N SER A 54 7.64 -7.21 3.43
CA SER A 54 8.02 -8.25 2.45
C SER A 54 6.99 -8.53 1.36
N HIS A 55 5.71 -8.21 1.61
CA HIS A 55 4.65 -8.36 0.62
C HIS A 55 4.68 -7.27 -0.46
N PHE A 56 5.46 -6.20 -0.26
CA PHE A 56 5.35 -4.97 -1.04
C PHE A 56 6.69 -4.43 -1.54
N ILE A 57 6.64 -3.78 -2.70
CA ILE A 57 7.72 -2.94 -3.21
C ILE A 57 7.21 -1.51 -3.32
N LEU A 58 7.84 -0.57 -2.60
CA LEU A 58 7.55 0.86 -2.72
C LEU A 58 7.89 1.35 -4.12
N ILE A 59 6.99 2.16 -4.69
CA ILE A 59 7.17 2.76 -6.00
C ILE A 59 6.95 4.27 -5.93
N GLU A 60 7.73 5.00 -6.73
CA GLU A 60 7.46 6.41 -7.01
C GLU A 60 6.64 6.49 -8.29
N LEU A 61 5.51 7.18 -8.23
CA LEU A 61 4.61 7.34 -9.36
C LEU A 61 4.74 8.76 -9.92
N PRO A 62 4.60 8.93 -11.26
CA PRO A 62 4.39 10.24 -11.84
C PRO A 62 3.15 10.90 -11.23
N ILE A 63 3.17 12.23 -11.12
CA ILE A 63 2.09 13.01 -10.50
C ILE A 63 0.73 12.74 -11.17
N GLU A 64 0.72 12.50 -12.48
CA GLU A 64 -0.48 12.19 -13.25
C GLU A 64 -1.12 10.87 -12.79
N VAL A 65 -0.30 9.88 -12.43
CA VAL A 65 -0.78 8.58 -11.93
C VAL A 65 -1.26 8.72 -10.48
N GLU A 66 -0.53 9.44 -9.64
CA GLU A 66 -0.96 9.72 -8.26
C GLU A 66 -2.32 10.42 -8.23
N GLN A 67 -2.54 11.38 -9.13
CA GLN A 67 -3.83 12.06 -9.28
C GLN A 67 -4.93 11.10 -9.75
N ALA A 68 -4.65 10.25 -10.74
CA ALA A 68 -5.62 9.28 -11.23
C ALA A 68 -6.05 8.25 -10.16
N LEU A 69 -5.13 7.85 -9.28
CA LEU A 69 -5.42 6.92 -8.18
C LEU A 69 -6.17 7.55 -7.01
N THR A 70 -6.16 8.88 -6.90
CA THR A 70 -6.72 9.61 -5.74
C THR A 70 -7.96 10.42 -6.09
N SER A 71 -8.26 10.58 -7.38
CA SER A 71 -9.48 11.24 -7.86
C SER A 71 -10.64 10.26 -7.76
N VAL A 72 -11.39 10.38 -6.66
CA VAL A 72 -12.72 9.75 -6.49
C VAL A 72 -13.79 10.67 -7.06
#